data_AF-A0A948TCL0-F1
#
_entry.id   AF-A0A948TCL0-F1
#
_cell.length_a   1.000
_cell.length_b   1.000
_cell.length_c   1.000
_cell.angle_alpha   90.00
_cell.angle_beta   90.00
_cell.angle_gamma   90.00
#
_symmetry.space_group_name_H-M   'P 1'
#
loop_
_entity.id
_entity.type
_entity.pdbx_description
1 polymer ?
#
loop_
_entity_poly.entity_id
_entity_poly.type
_entity_poly.pdbx_seq_one_letter_code
_entity_poly.pdbx_strand_id
1 'polypeptide(L)' 'MKTTLLSKEELRSICGGKATNLLSQGFPCRVVEADGTVRETITSTIEECLEFAG' A
#
# COMPACT_ATOMS: atom_id res chain seq x y z
N MET A 1 -18.15 15.58 13.91
CA MET A 1 -17.89 15.05 12.57
C MET A 1 -18.57 13.69 12.46
N LYS A 2 -19.61 13.55 11.64
CA LYS A 2 -20.21 12.23 11.37
C LYS A 2 -19.28 11.50 10.40
N THR A 3 -18.65 10.42 10.84
CA THR A 3 -17.93 9.51 9.95
C THR A 3 -18.94 8.75 9.12
N THR A 4 -19.15 9.18 7.88
CA THR A 4 -19.92 8.42 6.90
C THR A 4 -19.09 7.19 6.54
N LEU A 5 -19.38 6.06 7.19
CA LEU A 5 -18.83 4.76 6.80
C LEU A 5 -19.56 4.32 5.53
N LEU A 6 -18.92 4.55 4.39
CA LEU A 6 -19.42 4.07 3.10
C LEU A 6 -19.28 2.55 3.05
N SER A 7 -20.31 1.89 2.54
CA SER A 7 -20.28 0.45 2.26
C SER A 7 -19.28 0.13 1.14
N LYS A 8 -18.82 -1.12 1.09
CA LYS A 8 -17.87 -1.60 0.07
C LYS A 8 -18.40 -1.39 -1.36
N GLU A 9 -19.71 -1.46 -1.56
CA GLU A 9 -20.36 -1.23 -2.86
C GLU A 9 -20.37 0.24 -3.25
N GLU A 10 -20.60 1.14 -2.30
CA GLU A 10 -20.50 2.59 -2.53
C GLU A 10 -19.05 2.98 -2.88
N LEU A 11 -18.06 2.43 -2.18
CA LEU A 11 -16.64 2.64 -2.51
C LEU A 11 -16.29 2.11 -3.91
N ARG A 12 -16.82 0.95 -4.30
CA ARG A 12 -16.63 0.40 -5.66
C ARG A 12 -17.27 1.27 -6.74
N SER A 13 -18.45 1.84 -6.47
CA SER A 13 -19.16 2.74 -7.37
C SER A 13 -18.39 4.05 -7.55
N ILE A 14 -17.92 4.66 -6.46
CA ILE A 14 -17.10 5.90 -6.49
C ILE A 14 -15.81 5.69 -7.27
N CYS A 15 -15.13 4.56 -7.04
CA CYS A 15 -13.89 4.23 -7.75
C CYS A 15 -14.12 3.67 -9.18
N GLY A 16 -15.35 3.73 -9.71
CA GLY A 16 -15.68 3.32 -11.08
C GLY A 16 -15.33 1.87 -11.40
N GLY A 17 -15.43 0.96 -10.42
CA GLY A 17 -15.01 -0.44 -10.58
C GLY A 17 -13.48 -0.65 -10.67
N LYS A 18 -12.66 0.40 -10.63
CA LYS A 18 -11.18 0.32 -10.66
C LYS A 18 -10.54 0.03 -9.31
N ALA A 19 -11.32 -0.09 -8.24
CA ALA A 19 -10.82 -0.46 -6.91
C ALA A 19 -10.11 -1.83 -6.90
N THR A 20 -10.36 -2.69 -7.90
CA THR A 20 -9.64 -3.96 -8.08
C THR A 20 -8.20 -3.78 -8.54
N ASN A 21 -7.84 -2.70 -9.23
CA ASN A 21 -6.46 -2.43 -9.65
C ASN A 21 -5.61 -1.74 -8.56
N LEU A 22 -6.25 -1.13 -7.55
CA LEU A 22 -5.56 -0.51 -6.41
C LEU A 22 -5.11 -1.54 -5.37
N LEU A 23 -5.67 -2.75 -5.38
CA LEU A 23 -5.32 -3.83 -4.46
C LEU A 23 -4.17 -4.72 -5.00
N SER A 24 -3.74 -4.49 -6.23
CA SER A 24 -2.62 -5.20 -6.88
C SER A 24 -1.37 -4.34 -7.01
N GLN A 25 -1.40 -3.11 -6.53
CA GLN A 25 -0.21 -2.28 -6.38
C GLN A 25 0.30 -2.55 -4.97
N GLY A 26 1.50 -3.11 -4.85
CA GLY A 26 2.12 -3.43 -3.57
C GLY A 26 2.13 -2.26 -2.57
N PHE A 27 2.63 -2.52 -1.37
CA PHE A 27 2.78 -1.49 -0.35
C PHE A 27 4.19 -0.87 -0.41
N PRO A 28 4.35 0.41 -0.02
CA PRO A 28 5.66 1.03 0.06
C PRO A 28 6.48 0.40 1.19
N CYS A 29 7.66 -0.10 0.86
CA CYS A 29 8.69 -0.59 1.77
C CYS A 29 9.79 0.46 1.88
N ARG A 30 10.04 0.95 3.10
CA ARG A 30 11.06 1.96 3.40
C ARG A 30 12.06 1.41 4.41
N VAL A 31 13.32 1.39 4.02
CA VAL A 31 14.44 0.90 4.83
C VAL A 31 15.34 2.09 5.17
N VAL A 32 15.65 2.25 6.45
CA VAL A 32 16.58 3.28 6.95
C VAL A 32 17.84 2.57 7.40
N GLU A 33 18.94 2.83 6.71
CA GLU A 33 20.24 2.24 6.99
C GLU A 33 20.93 2.96 8.18
N ALA A 34 21.96 2.32 8.72
CA ALA A 34 22.67 2.80 9.90
C ALA A 34 23.40 4.15 9.67
N ASP A 35 23.75 4.44 8.42
CA ASP A 35 24.34 5.72 7.98
C ASP A 35 23.28 6.82 7.75
N GLY A 36 22.00 6.49 7.92
CA GLY A 36 20.87 7.37 7.67
C GLY A 36 20.38 7.37 6.22
N THR A 37 20.97 6.54 5.34
CA THR A 37 20.52 6.38 3.95
C THR A 37 19.13 5.74 3.93
N VAL A 38 18.25 6.25 3.06
CA VAL A 38 16.88 5.75 2.92
C VAL A 38 16.75 5.05 1.58
N ARG A 39 16.35 3.77 1.61
CA ARG A 39 15.98 2.98 0.42
C ARG A 39 14.48 2.74 0.42
N GLU A 40 13.84 2.99 -0.71
CA GLU A 40 12.39 2.83 -0.89
C GLU A 40 12.08 1.96 -2.11
N THR A 41 11.10 1.08 -1.98
CA THR A 41 10.58 0.26 -3.07
C THR A 41 9.09 -0.04 -2.86
N ILE A 42 8.40 -0.56 -3.88
CA ILE A 42 7.04 -1.08 -3.76
C ILE A 42 7.12 -2.61 -3.76
N THR A 43 6.68 -3.25 -2.69
CA THR A 43 6.68 -4.72 -2.53
C THR A 43 5.27 -5.27 -2.46
N SER A 44 5.05 -6.46 -2.99
CA SER A 44 3.75 -7.13 -2.98
C SER A 44 3.51 -7.92 -1.69
N THR A 45 4.59 -8.35 -1.01
CA THR A 45 4.53 -9.13 0.24
C THR A 45 5.48 -8.59 1.31
N ILE A 46 5.24 -8.98 2.57
CA ILE A 46 6.11 -8.62 3.71
C ILE A 46 7.48 -9.27 3.56
N GLU A 47 7.52 -10.50 3.06
CA GLU A 47 8.73 -11.26 2.80
C GLU A 47 9.65 -10.54 1.80
N GLU A 48 9.12 -10.02 0.69
CA GLU A 48 9.88 -9.22 -0.27
C GLU A 48 10.48 -7.95 0.36
N CYS A 49 9.74 -7.31 1.28
CA CYS A 49 10.23 -6.14 1.99
C CYS A 49 11.35 -6.50 2.99
N LEU A 50 11.27 -7.66 3.64
CA LEU A 50 12.33 -8.16 4.53
C LEU A 50 13.59 -8.50 3.73
N GLU A 51 13.46 -9.16 2.57
CA GLU A 51 14.60 -9.43 1.67
C GLU A 51 15.24 -8.14 1.16
N PHE A 52 14.45 -7.10 0.86
CA PHE A 52 14.95 -5.78 0.47
C PHE A 52 15.69 -5.06 1.60
N ALA A 53 15.25 -5.25 2.84
CA ALA A 53 15.88 -4.67 4.03
C ALA A 53 17.25 -5.28 4.33
N GLY A 54 17.41 -6.59 4.07
CA GLY A 54 18.63 -7.35 4.35
C GLY A 54 18.55 -8.05 5.69
#